data_AF-A0A833S0T2-F1
#
_entry.id   AF-A0A833S0T2-F1
#
_cell.length_a   1.000
_cell.length_b   1.000
_cell.length_c   1.000
_cell.angle_alpha   90.00
_cell.angle_beta   90.00
_cell.angle_gamma   90.00
#
_symmetry.space_group_name_H-M   'P 1'
#
loop_
_entity.id
_entity.type
_entity.pdbx_description
1 polymer ?
#
loop_
_entity_poly.entity_id
_entity_poly.type
_entity_poly.pdbx_seq_one_letter_code
_entity_poly.pdbx_strand_id
1 'polypeptide(L)'
;MTSPDGAVLFRDPGRAVADAREKAGNPRLSSVSNRLGGQDLTVVRDNIEELSKRSNRVNELGFETFTQAKRTKTAKRIENLGKQITGLEEAHGSDTNDMTRLLIFYRAESDRKAETAELRRHEEKAQRNAVEKREKEERERARQDESDRLREERADRLAQEEKWKAEKEENRRQFETRMELERSEARERHSEMMMMLAKLINK
;
A
#
# COMPACT_ATOMS: atom_id res chain seq x y z
N MET A 1 19.61 79.26 -27.69
CA MET A 1 18.71 79.47 -26.54
C MET A 1 19.34 78.81 -25.33
N THR A 2 19.97 79.64 -24.49
CA THR A 2 20.68 79.29 -23.26
C THR A 2 19.68 79.09 -22.12
N SER A 3 19.94 78.09 -21.25
CA SER A 3 19.33 78.06 -19.92
C SER A 3 19.76 79.34 -19.15
N PRO A 4 18.92 79.96 -18.31
CA PRO A 4 19.09 81.34 -17.87
C PRO A 4 20.37 81.65 -17.07
N ASP A 5 21.11 80.62 -16.64
CA ASP A 5 22.26 80.76 -15.75
C ASP A 5 23.51 79.98 -16.25
N GLY A 6 23.60 79.78 -17.57
CA GLY A 6 24.68 79.01 -18.20
C GLY A 6 25.56 79.83 -19.14
N ALA A 7 26.87 79.52 -19.17
CA ALA A 7 27.83 80.05 -20.15
C ALA A 7 27.26 79.96 -21.58
N VAL A 8 27.37 81.07 -22.31
CA VAL A 8 26.86 81.17 -23.68
C VAL A 8 27.70 80.27 -24.58
N LEU A 9 27.04 79.29 -25.21
CA LEU A 9 27.70 78.39 -26.14
C LEU A 9 27.81 79.07 -27.50
N PHE A 10 29.03 79.11 -28.05
CA PHE A 10 29.31 79.71 -29.35
C PHE A 10 29.77 78.65 -30.34
N ARG A 11 29.47 78.88 -31.62
CA ARG A 11 30.03 78.09 -32.72
C ARG A 11 31.42 78.60 -33.06
N ASP A 12 32.36 77.70 -33.32
CA ASP A 12 33.70 78.08 -33.73
C ASP A 12 33.69 78.62 -35.18
N PRO A 13 33.96 79.93 -35.40
CA PRO A 13 33.97 80.51 -36.74
C PRO A 13 35.12 79.95 -37.60
N GLY A 14 36.20 79.46 -36.99
CA GLY A 14 37.35 78.88 -37.70
C GLY A 14 37.02 77.57 -38.44
N ARG A 15 35.90 76.91 -38.08
CA ARG A 15 35.45 75.65 -38.69
C ARG A 15 34.28 75.80 -39.67
N ALA A 16 33.80 77.02 -39.90
CA ALA A 16 32.62 77.26 -40.75
C ALA A 16 32.75 76.64 -42.15
N VAL A 17 33.93 76.70 -42.76
CA VAL A 17 34.21 76.13 -44.10
C VAL A 17 34.19 74.60 -44.06
N ALA A 18 34.78 74.00 -43.03
CA ALA A 18 34.81 72.55 -42.86
C ALA A 18 33.40 71.98 -42.61
N ASP A 19 32.62 72.64 -41.75
CA ASP A 19 31.24 72.26 -41.46
C ASP A 19 30.34 72.40 -42.71
N ALA A 20 30.54 73.44 -43.53
CA ALA A 20 29.81 73.61 -44.78
C ALA A 20 30.13 72.48 -45.78
N ARG A 21 31.40 72.07 -45.85
CA ARG A 21 31.84 70.94 -46.67
C ARG A 21 31.26 69.61 -46.15
N GLU A 22 31.24 69.41 -44.84
CA GLU A 22 30.67 68.20 -44.22
C GLU A 22 29.16 68.10 -44.47
N LYS A 23 28.44 69.22 -44.36
CA LYS A 23 27.01 69.28 -44.66
C LYS A 23 26.71 69.02 -46.14
N ALA A 24 27.56 69.52 -47.05
CA ALA A 24 27.44 69.26 -48.47
C ALA A 24 27.73 67.79 -48.83
N GLY A 25 28.70 67.16 -48.15
CA GLY A 25 29.04 65.74 -48.34
C GLY A 25 27.99 64.78 -47.75
N ASN A 26 27.27 65.21 -46.72
CA ASN A 26 26.29 64.38 -46.00
C ASN A 26 24.89 65.01 -45.96
N PRO A 27 24.21 65.20 -47.11
CA PRO A 27 22.92 65.90 -47.16
C PRO A 27 21.78 65.17 -46.46
N ARG A 28 21.95 63.86 -46.16
CA ARG A 28 20.96 63.03 -45.46
C ARG A 28 21.14 63.03 -43.93
N LEU A 29 22.24 63.58 -43.41
CA LEU A 29 22.48 63.64 -41.98
C LEU A 29 21.99 64.97 -41.41
N SER A 30 21.34 64.90 -40.26
CA SER A 30 20.88 66.08 -39.54
C SER A 30 22.02 66.69 -38.73
N SER A 31 22.23 68.00 -38.87
CA SER A 31 23.12 68.76 -37.98
C SER A 31 22.49 69.04 -36.61
N VAL A 32 21.23 68.68 -36.41
CA VAL A 32 20.51 68.84 -35.15
C VAL A 32 20.08 67.50 -34.56
N SER A 33 20.04 67.40 -33.23
CA SER A 33 19.63 66.18 -32.52
C SER A 33 18.31 66.37 -31.78
N ASN A 34 17.32 65.55 -32.12
CA ASN A 34 16.03 65.54 -31.42
C ASN A 34 16.16 65.08 -29.96
N ARG A 35 17.14 64.22 -29.64
CA ARG A 35 17.41 63.80 -28.26
C ARG A 35 17.93 64.94 -27.39
N LEU A 36 18.56 65.94 -28.02
CA LEU A 36 19.02 67.17 -27.39
C LEU A 36 18.02 68.32 -27.60
N GLY A 37 16.75 68.02 -27.91
CA GLY A 37 15.72 69.03 -28.11
C GLY A 37 15.86 69.85 -29.40
N GLY A 38 16.45 69.27 -30.45
CA GLY A 38 16.69 69.94 -31.72
C GLY A 38 17.95 70.82 -31.73
N GLN A 39 18.84 70.65 -30.76
CA GLN A 39 20.08 71.42 -30.70
C GLN A 39 21.08 71.04 -31.79
N ASP A 40 21.80 72.06 -32.25
CA ASP A 40 22.87 71.94 -33.24
C ASP A 40 24.07 71.18 -32.65
N LEU A 41 24.40 70.06 -33.25
CA LEU A 41 25.50 69.18 -32.85
C LEU A 41 26.86 69.85 -33.01
N THR A 42 27.00 70.82 -33.92
CA THR A 42 28.25 71.57 -34.09
C THR A 42 28.56 72.43 -32.87
N VAL A 43 27.54 73.06 -32.28
CA VAL A 43 27.67 73.85 -31.05
C VAL A 43 28.01 72.94 -29.87
N VAL A 44 27.41 71.75 -29.78
CA VAL A 44 27.71 70.78 -28.72
C VAL A 44 29.16 70.30 -28.82
N ARG A 45 29.63 69.99 -30.04
CA ARG A 45 31.03 69.60 -30.31
C ARG A 45 32.00 70.68 -29.86
N ASP A 46 31.76 71.92 -30.27
CA ASP A 46 32.69 73.04 -30.03
C ASP A 46 32.75 73.43 -28.54
N ASN A 47 31.75 73.06 -27.73
CA ASN A 47 31.66 73.41 -26.31
C ASN A 47 31.73 72.20 -25.37
N ILE A 48 32.19 71.03 -25.84
CA ILE A 48 32.14 69.78 -25.09
C ILE A 48 32.93 69.82 -23.77
N GLU A 49 34.03 70.56 -23.73
CA GLU A 49 34.83 70.74 -22.52
C GLU A 49 34.06 71.51 -21.43
N GLU A 50 33.31 72.53 -21.82
CA GLU A 50 32.52 73.34 -20.89
C GLU A 50 31.30 72.58 -20.37
N LEU A 51 30.69 71.74 -21.22
CA LEU A 51 29.62 70.83 -20.82
C LEU A 51 30.12 69.74 -19.87
N SER A 52 31.34 69.24 -20.07
CA SER A 52 31.95 68.20 -19.22
C SER A 52 32.22 68.70 -17.79
N LYS A 53 32.66 69.96 -17.62
CA LYS A 53 32.90 70.57 -16.30
C LYS A 53 31.64 70.64 -15.41
N ARG A 54 30.43 70.63 -15.98
CA ARG A 54 29.18 70.59 -15.20
C ARG A 54 28.88 69.21 -14.63
N SER A 55 29.23 68.14 -15.36
CA SER A 55 28.99 66.77 -14.92
C SER A 55 29.80 66.42 -13.67
N ASN A 56 31.02 66.95 -13.55
CA ASN A 56 31.88 66.68 -12.39
C ASN A 56 31.41 67.40 -11.11
N ARG A 57 30.81 68.60 -11.22
CA ARG A 57 30.30 69.34 -10.04
C ARG A 57 29.09 68.70 -9.38
N VAL A 58 28.27 67.95 -10.13
CA VAL A 58 27.08 67.26 -9.58
C VAL A 58 27.48 66.08 -8.68
N ASN A 59 28.61 65.44 -8.96
CA ASN A 59 29.12 64.33 -8.13
C ASN A 59 29.76 64.80 -6.82
N GLU A 60 30.33 66.01 -6.76
CA GLU A 60 30.97 66.56 -5.55
C GLU A 60 29.96 67.06 -4.49
N LEU A 61 28.70 67.30 -4.87
CA LEU A 61 27.66 67.85 -3.99
C LEU A 61 26.83 66.78 -3.24
N GLY A 62 27.17 65.50 -3.35
CA GLY A 62 26.58 64.43 -2.53
C GLY A 62 25.10 64.12 -2.80
N PHE A 63 24.51 64.60 -3.90
CA PHE A 63 23.13 64.28 -4.25
C PHE A 63 23.03 62.83 -4.73
N GLU A 64 22.23 62.01 -4.03
CA GLU A 64 21.93 60.65 -4.47
C GLU A 64 21.30 60.69 -5.86
N THR A 65 21.95 60.02 -6.81
CA THR A 65 21.38 59.86 -8.15
C THR A 65 20.10 59.02 -8.07
N PHE A 66 19.12 59.31 -8.93
CA PHE A 66 17.83 58.60 -8.96
C PHE A 66 17.96 57.06 -9.01
N THR A 67 19.02 56.56 -9.65
CA THR A 67 19.34 55.14 -9.73
C THR A 67 19.79 54.56 -8.38
N GLN A 68 20.51 55.33 -7.57
CA GLN A 68 20.91 54.96 -6.21
C GLN A 68 19.70 54.88 -5.27
N ALA A 69 18.80 55.88 -5.32
CA ALA A 69 17.55 55.87 -4.57
C ALA A 69 16.63 54.68 -4.95
N LYS A 70 16.61 54.31 -6.23
CA LYS A 70 15.90 53.10 -6.70
C LYS A 70 16.50 51.84 -6.08
N ARG A 71 17.83 51.68 -6.11
CA ARG A 71 18.54 50.51 -5.56
C ARG A 71 18.28 50.35 -4.07
N THR A 72 18.40 51.42 -3.29
CA THR A 72 18.16 51.39 -1.83
C THR A 72 16.71 51.05 -1.50
N LYS A 73 15.74 51.59 -2.26
CA LYS A 73 14.32 51.26 -2.10
C LYS A 73 14.03 49.78 -2.39
N THR A 74 14.61 49.22 -3.44
CA THR A 74 14.50 47.78 -3.72
C THR A 74 15.17 46.91 -2.67
N ALA A 75 16.36 47.30 -2.18
CA ALA A 75 17.07 46.57 -1.13
C ALA A 75 16.23 46.50 0.16
N LYS A 76 15.66 47.63 0.60
CA LYS A 76 14.75 47.68 1.74
C LYS A 76 13.49 46.82 1.55
N ARG A 77 12.96 46.78 0.33
CA ARG A 77 11.79 45.92 0.01
C ARG A 77 12.15 44.44 0.11
N ILE A 78 13.32 44.04 -0.39
CA ILE A 78 13.80 42.65 -0.30
C ILE A 78 14.05 42.27 1.16
N GLU A 79 14.67 43.15 1.93
CA GLU A 79 14.88 42.93 3.37
C GLU A 79 13.56 42.74 4.13
N ASN A 80 12.56 43.57 3.83
CA ASN A 80 11.24 43.45 4.44
C ASN A 80 10.51 42.16 4.05
N LEU A 81 10.62 41.73 2.79
CA LEU A 81 10.08 40.44 2.35
C LEU A 81 10.77 39.26 3.05
N GLY A 82 12.09 39.34 3.24
CA GLY A 82 12.83 38.33 4.01
C GLY A 82 12.31 38.19 5.43
N LYS A 83 12.09 39.32 6.13
CA LYS A 83 11.52 39.34 7.49
C LYS A 83 10.11 38.76 7.57
N GLN A 84 9.28 38.97 6.54
CA GLN A 84 7.94 38.40 6.48
C GLN A 84 7.97 36.88 6.29
N ILE A 85 8.88 36.37 5.46
CA ILE A 85 9.04 34.93 5.22
C ILE A 85 9.49 34.23 6.50
N THR A 86 10.55 34.71 7.16
CA THR A 86 11.01 34.11 8.42
C THR A 86 9.96 34.18 9.52
N GLY A 87 9.24 35.30 9.64
CA GLY A 87 8.13 35.41 10.60
C GLY A 87 7.00 34.41 10.36
N LEU A 88 6.70 34.09 9.09
CA LEU A 88 5.71 33.05 8.74
C LEU A 88 6.24 31.64 9.02
N GLU A 89 7.51 31.37 8.73
CA GLU A 89 8.14 30.07 9.03
C GLU A 89 8.18 29.78 10.53
N GLU A 90 8.50 30.78 11.36
CA GLU A 90 8.47 30.66 12.81
C GLU A 90 7.04 30.44 13.36
N ALA A 91 6.05 31.14 12.80
CA ALA A 91 4.65 30.98 13.18
C ALA A 91 4.09 29.60 12.78
N HIS A 92 4.48 29.08 11.60
CA HIS A 92 4.00 27.79 11.10
C HIS A 92 4.83 26.59 11.58
N GLY A 93 6.06 26.79 12.05
CA GLY A 93 6.94 25.69 12.50
C GLY A 93 6.36 24.89 13.68
N SER A 94 5.60 25.55 14.56
CA SER A 94 4.92 24.90 15.70
C SER A 94 3.69 24.10 15.28
N ASP A 95 2.77 24.74 14.55
CA ASP A 95 1.48 24.14 14.12
C ASP A 95 1.66 22.97 13.14
N THR A 96 2.65 23.07 12.24
CA THR A 96 2.91 22.00 11.26
C THR A 96 3.41 20.74 11.95
N ASN A 97 4.16 20.88 13.04
CA ASN A 97 4.66 19.76 13.83
C ASN A 97 3.52 19.03 14.58
N ASP A 98 2.59 19.78 15.17
CA ASP A 98 1.44 19.21 15.86
C ASP A 98 0.44 18.54 14.90
N MET A 99 0.18 19.14 13.75
CA MET A 99 -0.61 18.51 12.68
C MET A 99 0.06 17.21 12.18
N THR A 100 1.37 17.22 12.00
CA THR A 100 2.12 16.03 11.58
C THR A 100 2.07 14.92 12.63
N ARG A 101 2.18 15.26 13.92
CA ARG A 101 2.02 14.30 15.03
C ARG A 101 0.62 13.69 15.07
N LEU A 102 -0.41 14.50 14.84
CA LEU A 102 -1.79 14.03 14.79
C LEU A 102 -2.03 13.06 13.60
N LEU A 103 -1.47 13.37 12.42
CA LEU A 103 -1.53 12.47 11.26
C LEU A 103 -0.83 11.13 11.52
N ILE A 104 0.34 11.15 12.18
CA ILE A 104 1.07 9.93 12.57
C ILE A 104 0.24 9.12 13.57
N PHE A 105 -0.42 9.77 14.54
CA PHE A 105 -1.27 9.11 15.51
C PHE A 105 -2.45 8.39 14.85
N TYR A 106 -3.19 9.06 13.95
CA TYR A 106 -4.31 8.45 13.24
C TYR A 106 -3.90 7.30 12.32
N ARG A 107 -2.72 7.40 11.70
CA ARG A 107 -2.16 6.30 10.93
C ARG A 107 -1.87 5.09 11.83
N ALA A 108 -1.18 5.29 12.95
CA ALA A 108 -0.89 4.24 13.91
C ALA A 108 -2.15 3.65 14.57
N GLU A 109 -3.21 4.45 14.74
CA GLU A 109 -4.50 3.96 15.22
C GLU A 109 -5.26 3.15 14.14
N SER A 110 -5.19 3.59 12.89
CA SER A 110 -5.77 2.87 11.76
C SER A 110 -5.09 1.53 11.53
N ASP A 111 -3.76 1.49 11.61
CA ASP A 111 -2.96 0.27 11.47
C ASP A 111 -3.31 -0.72 12.60
N ARG A 112 -3.40 -0.25 13.87
CA ARG A 112 -3.85 -1.09 15.00
C ARG A 112 -5.26 -1.62 14.82
N LYS A 113 -6.19 -0.81 14.30
CA LYS A 113 -7.55 -1.26 14.00
C LYS A 113 -7.58 -2.30 12.88
N ALA A 114 -6.74 -2.14 11.85
CA ALA A 114 -6.60 -3.12 10.78
C ALA A 114 -6.06 -4.46 11.29
N GLU A 115 -4.99 -4.45 12.08
CA GLU A 115 -4.41 -5.67 12.67
C GLU A 115 -5.40 -6.43 13.55
N THR A 116 -6.14 -5.73 14.42
CA THR A 116 -7.16 -6.36 15.27
C THR A 116 -8.32 -6.93 14.46
N ALA A 117 -8.71 -6.29 13.34
CA ALA A 117 -9.73 -6.81 12.45
C ALA A 117 -9.24 -8.05 11.69
N GLU A 118 -7.97 -8.07 11.26
CA GLU A 118 -7.36 -9.25 10.63
C GLU A 118 -7.25 -10.43 11.59
N LEU A 119 -6.85 -10.17 12.85
CA LEU A 119 -6.83 -11.21 13.89
C LEU A 119 -8.22 -11.81 14.11
N ARG A 120 -9.28 -10.98 14.19
CA ARG A 120 -10.65 -11.49 14.29
C ARG A 120 -11.05 -12.36 13.10
N ARG A 121 -10.72 -11.93 11.87
CA ARG A 121 -11.01 -12.73 10.66
C ARG A 121 -10.27 -14.06 10.68
N HIS A 122 -9.01 -14.06 11.12
CA HIS A 122 -8.22 -15.27 11.24
C HIS A 122 -8.81 -16.21 12.31
N GLU A 123 -9.21 -15.66 13.46
CA GLU A 123 -9.84 -16.41 14.54
C GLU A 123 -11.19 -17.01 14.13
N GLU A 124 -12.07 -16.22 13.49
CA GLU A 124 -13.35 -16.71 12.96
C GLU A 124 -13.15 -17.84 11.94
N LYS A 125 -12.17 -17.68 11.03
CA LYS A 125 -11.81 -18.74 10.08
C LYS A 125 -11.28 -19.98 10.78
N ALA A 126 -10.45 -19.82 11.81
CA ALA A 126 -9.94 -20.93 12.60
C ALA A 126 -11.07 -21.65 13.36
N GLN A 127 -12.02 -20.91 13.93
CA GLN A 127 -13.21 -21.47 14.57
C GLN A 127 -14.07 -22.26 13.58
N ARG A 128 -14.34 -21.70 12.40
CA ARG A 128 -15.08 -22.39 11.34
C ARG A 128 -14.39 -23.69 10.93
N ASN A 129 -13.08 -23.65 10.69
CA ASN A 129 -12.30 -24.82 10.32
C ASN A 129 -12.28 -25.87 11.45
N ALA A 130 -12.26 -25.44 12.71
CA ALA A 130 -12.30 -26.34 13.86
C ALA A 130 -13.66 -27.05 13.98
N VAL A 131 -14.77 -26.34 13.73
CA VAL A 131 -16.11 -26.93 13.69
C VAL A 131 -16.23 -27.94 12.55
N GLU A 132 -15.82 -27.56 11.34
CA GLU A 132 -15.85 -28.45 10.17
C GLU A 132 -14.99 -29.70 10.39
N LYS A 133 -13.81 -29.56 11.01
CA LYS A 133 -12.95 -30.70 11.34
C LYS A 133 -13.64 -31.64 12.34
N ARG A 134 -14.26 -31.10 13.39
CA ARG A 134 -15.01 -31.90 14.37
C ARG A 134 -16.18 -32.64 13.73
N GLU A 135 -16.94 -31.98 12.88
CA GLU A 135 -18.06 -32.59 12.16
C GLU A 135 -17.59 -33.72 11.23
N LYS A 136 -16.46 -33.52 10.53
CA LYS A 136 -15.86 -34.56 9.69
C LYS A 136 -15.39 -35.75 10.50
N GLU A 137 -14.74 -35.52 11.64
CA GLU A 137 -14.30 -36.58 12.55
C GLU A 137 -15.50 -37.35 13.13
N GLU A 138 -16.59 -36.67 13.49
CA GLU A 138 -17.82 -37.31 13.98
C GLU A 138 -18.47 -38.18 12.89
N ARG A 139 -18.56 -37.69 11.65
CA ARG A 139 -19.04 -38.48 10.51
C ARG A 139 -18.16 -39.68 10.20
N GLU A 140 -16.85 -39.58 10.40
CA GLU A 140 -15.94 -40.69 10.20
C GLU A 140 -16.08 -41.73 11.31
N ARG A 141 -16.18 -41.30 12.57
CA ARG A 141 -16.47 -42.20 13.71
C ARG A 141 -17.80 -42.91 13.53
N ALA A 142 -18.86 -42.21 13.13
CA ALA A 142 -20.16 -42.83 12.88
C ALA A 142 -20.09 -43.93 11.80
N ARG A 143 -19.31 -43.70 10.72
CA ARG A 143 -19.09 -44.73 9.68
C ARG A 143 -18.28 -45.91 10.19
N GLN A 144 -17.29 -45.67 11.05
CA GLN A 144 -16.49 -46.74 11.66
C GLN A 144 -17.35 -47.56 12.63
N ASP A 145 -18.09 -46.90 13.52
CA ASP A 145 -19.00 -47.54 14.47
C ASP A 145 -20.07 -48.39 13.75
N GLU A 146 -20.65 -47.88 12.65
CA GLU A 146 -21.61 -48.64 11.85
C GLU A 146 -20.96 -49.87 11.19
N SER A 147 -19.76 -49.71 10.64
CA SER A 147 -18.99 -50.82 10.07
C SER A 147 -18.67 -51.88 11.13
N ASP A 148 -18.30 -51.48 12.34
CA ASP A 148 -17.93 -52.38 13.41
C ASP A 148 -19.16 -53.10 13.99
N ARG A 149 -20.29 -52.40 14.14
CA ARG A 149 -21.57 -53.04 14.48
C ARG A 149 -21.97 -54.10 13.45
N LEU A 150 -21.82 -53.81 12.16
CA LEU A 150 -22.13 -54.78 11.11
C LEU A 150 -21.20 -56.01 11.16
N ARG A 151 -19.93 -55.81 11.52
CA ARG A 151 -18.98 -56.93 11.72
C ARG A 151 -19.35 -57.77 12.92
N GLU A 152 -19.70 -57.14 14.03
CA GLU A 152 -20.13 -57.80 15.26
C GLU A 152 -21.41 -58.61 15.02
N GLU A 153 -22.43 -58.02 14.38
CA GLU A 153 -23.68 -58.71 14.05
C GLU A 153 -23.45 -59.94 13.14
N ARG A 154 -22.53 -59.82 12.18
CA ARG A 154 -22.13 -60.96 11.34
C ARG A 154 -21.42 -62.05 12.15
N ALA A 155 -20.53 -61.67 13.07
CA ALA A 155 -19.84 -62.61 13.94
C ALA A 155 -20.82 -63.34 14.86
N ASP A 156 -21.77 -62.61 15.46
CA ASP A 156 -22.81 -63.17 16.31
C ASP A 156 -23.71 -64.15 15.56
N ARG A 157 -24.10 -63.81 14.32
CA ARG A 157 -24.89 -64.71 13.48
C ARG A 157 -24.15 -66.00 13.19
N LEU A 158 -22.87 -65.91 12.83
CA LEU A 158 -22.03 -67.09 12.61
C LEU A 158 -21.89 -67.93 13.89
N ALA A 159 -21.69 -67.29 15.05
CA ALA A 159 -21.61 -67.98 16.32
C ALA A 159 -22.92 -68.69 16.70
N GLN A 160 -24.08 -68.08 16.42
CA GLN A 160 -25.38 -68.73 16.60
C GLN A 160 -25.57 -69.91 15.65
N GLU A 161 -25.21 -69.76 14.38
CA GLU A 161 -25.28 -70.85 13.40
C GLU A 161 -24.37 -72.03 13.80
N GLU A 162 -23.17 -71.77 14.31
CA GLU A 162 -22.28 -72.81 14.83
C GLU A 162 -22.86 -73.52 16.05
N LYS A 163 -23.41 -72.77 17.01
CA LYS A 163 -24.10 -73.35 18.18
C LYS A 163 -25.26 -74.23 17.77
N TRP A 164 -26.11 -73.76 16.86
CA TRP A 164 -27.23 -74.54 16.34
C TRP A 164 -26.78 -75.82 15.63
N LYS A 165 -25.71 -75.74 14.82
CA LYS A 165 -25.13 -76.93 14.16
C LYS A 165 -24.58 -77.92 15.19
N ALA A 166 -23.88 -77.43 16.23
CA ALA A 166 -23.35 -78.27 17.30
C ALA A 166 -24.46 -78.96 18.09
N GLU A 167 -25.52 -78.24 18.45
CA GLU A 167 -26.69 -78.80 19.15
C GLU A 167 -27.42 -79.84 18.29
N LYS A 168 -27.61 -79.55 16.99
CA LYS A 168 -28.21 -80.50 16.04
C LYS A 168 -27.37 -81.78 15.90
N GLU A 169 -26.04 -81.64 15.87
CA GLU A 169 -25.10 -82.76 15.82
C GLU A 169 -25.18 -83.59 17.11
N GLU A 170 -25.21 -82.95 18.27
CA GLU A 170 -25.34 -83.62 19.55
C GLU A 170 -26.66 -84.38 19.66
N ASN A 171 -27.78 -83.76 19.31
CA ASN A 171 -29.09 -84.40 19.31
C ASN A 171 -29.13 -85.60 18.37
N ARG A 172 -28.47 -85.51 17.19
CA ARG A 172 -28.34 -86.67 16.30
C ARG A 172 -27.57 -87.81 16.96
N ARG A 173 -26.45 -87.52 17.63
CA ARG A 173 -25.69 -88.55 18.36
C ARG A 173 -26.51 -89.16 19.49
N GLN A 174 -27.25 -88.36 20.24
CA GLN A 174 -28.13 -88.85 21.30
C GLN A 174 -29.27 -89.73 20.76
N PHE A 175 -29.79 -89.40 19.57
CA PHE A 175 -30.77 -90.24 18.90
C PHE A 175 -30.15 -91.57 18.44
N GLU A 176 -28.97 -91.53 17.82
CA GLU A 176 -28.24 -92.73 17.39
C GLU A 176 -27.92 -93.65 18.57
N THR A 177 -27.47 -93.11 19.71
CA THR A 177 -27.19 -93.91 20.91
C THR A 177 -28.46 -94.55 21.49
N ARG A 178 -29.60 -93.84 21.50
CA ARG A 178 -30.89 -94.40 21.90
C ARG A 178 -31.34 -95.54 20.97
N MET A 179 -31.22 -95.35 19.66
CA MET A 179 -31.59 -96.37 18.68
C MET A 179 -30.70 -97.62 18.78
N GLU A 180 -29.40 -97.46 19.08
CA GLU A 180 -28.51 -98.60 19.26
C GLU A 180 -28.84 -99.38 20.54
N LEU A 181 -29.20 -98.69 21.63
CA LEU A 181 -29.67 -99.34 22.85
C LEU A 181 -30.96 -100.15 22.59
N GLU A 182 -31.93 -99.56 21.91
CA GLU A 182 -33.18 -100.26 21.55
C GLU A 182 -32.92 -101.49 20.67
N ARG A 183 -31.98 -101.38 19.71
CA ARG A 183 -31.54 -102.52 18.89
C ARG A 183 -30.85 -103.59 19.71
N SER A 184 -30.00 -103.24 20.67
CA SER A 184 -29.35 -104.22 21.55
C SER A 184 -30.37 -104.92 22.45
N GLU A 185 -31.31 -104.18 23.04
CA GLU A 185 -32.38 -104.77 23.83
C GLU A 185 -33.27 -105.71 23.00
N ALA A 186 -33.60 -105.33 21.76
CA ALA A 186 -34.37 -106.19 20.87
C ALA A 186 -33.61 -107.49 20.52
N ARG A 187 -32.30 -107.40 20.30
CA ARG A 187 -31.43 -108.58 20.10
C ARG A 187 -31.40 -109.47 21.35
N GLU A 188 -31.30 -108.87 22.53
CA GLU A 188 -31.34 -109.59 23.81
C GLU A 188 -32.67 -110.32 24.01
N ARG A 189 -33.81 -109.61 23.92
CA ARG A 189 -35.16 -110.21 24.01
C ARG A 189 -35.38 -111.32 23.00
N HIS A 190 -34.89 -111.15 21.76
CA HIS A 190 -34.95 -112.18 20.74
C HIS A 190 -34.12 -113.42 21.14
N SER A 191 -32.91 -113.22 21.66
CA SER A 191 -32.05 -114.33 22.10
C SER A 191 -32.64 -115.08 23.31
N GLU A 192 -33.24 -114.36 24.27
CA GLU A 192 -33.97 -114.94 25.40
C GLU A 192 -35.17 -115.79 24.93
N MET A 193 -35.97 -115.26 24.01
CA MET A 193 -37.10 -115.96 23.41
C MET A 193 -36.66 -117.23 22.68
N MET A 194 -35.61 -117.16 21.86
CA MET A 194 -35.06 -118.33 21.17
C MET A 194 -34.53 -119.38 22.15
N MET A 195 -33.90 -118.97 23.25
CA MET A 195 -33.46 -119.88 24.30
C MET A 195 -34.65 -120.58 24.98
N MET A 196 -35.75 -119.87 25.24
CA MET A 196 -36.98 -120.46 25.80
C MET A 196 -37.62 -121.46 24.83
N LEU A 197 -37.71 -121.13 23.54
CA LEU A 197 -38.24 -122.03 22.51
C LEU A 197 -37.36 -123.29 22.36
N ALA A 198 -36.03 -123.14 22.37
CA ALA A 198 -35.11 -124.29 22.32
C ALA A 198 -35.27 -125.23 23.54
N LYS A 199 -35.50 -124.67 24.74
CA LYS A 199 -35.81 -125.46 25.95
C LYS A 199 -37.15 -126.21 25.84
N LEU A 200 -38.11 -125.68 25.10
CA LEU A 200 -39.40 -126.34 24.86
C LEU A 200 -39.32 -127.45 23.79
N ILE A 201 -38.42 -127.33 22.83
CA ILE A 201 -38.22 -128.32 21.75
C ILE A 201 -37.37 -129.52 22.20
N ASN A 202 -36.45 -129.33 23.15
CA ASN A 202 -35.57 -130.39 23.68
C ASN A 202 -36.14 -131.13 24.91
N LYS A 203 -37.46 -131.13 25.08
CA LYS A 203 -38.21 -131.92 26.06
C LYS A 203 -39.05 -132.97 25.33
#